data_AF-A0A7H8R6T6-F1
#
_entry.id   AF-A0A7H8R6T6-F1
#
_cell.length_a   1.000
_cell.length_b   1.000
_cell.length_c   1.000
_cell.angle_alpha   90.00
_cell.angle_beta   90.00
_cell.angle_gamma   90.00
#
_symmetry.space_group_name_H-M   'P 1'
#
loop_
_entity.id
_entity.type
_entity.pdbx_description
1 polymer ?
#
loop_
_entity_poly.entity_id
_entity_poly.type
_entity_poly.pdbx_seq_one_letter_code
_entity_poly.pdbx_strand_id
1 'polypeptide(L)'
;MIPPLPASVVSTLKSKIDTLCNIPNKPGIPGAVFVAVDKNGERFAHASGKRGVASNEPMTLDSVFSILSCTQLVTGIACMQLVEQKVLRLDDADQVERLAPELKDVKVLQGGGQLVEKTNRITLRMLLSHTSGFGYTFSHEGLRDYSYPAGYDEFSGHISGISQPLVHQPSEAWRYGVGVDWAGILLERATSLKLGDYMQKNIFEPLGITEISFAPSEQMKSKLAYMNQRAVDGTLSGRDHLLNRSLRLQSEDDAKALFHSGGSGLFAQPRGFAKIISTLLNDGISPDTNRQILQKETVDQMFTNQIPQFPNFGRQPVAGAKPLLANPSGDIYPNNNKPQGHGLSFMITGGVTGRSDGTAGWAGLANVFWWADREKEVGGIIATQILPLGDMDATMLSAQLEATVYAALT
;
A
#
# COMPACT_ATOMS: atom_id res chain seq x y z
N MET A 1 3.43 -24.32 16.35
CA MET A 1 4.41 -23.21 16.36
C MET A 1 5.41 -23.47 15.25
N ILE A 2 5.56 -22.56 14.30
CA ILE A 2 6.53 -22.70 13.20
C ILE A 2 7.95 -22.61 13.80
N PRO A 3 8.88 -23.54 13.53
CA PRO A 3 10.23 -23.53 14.09
C PRO A 3 11.05 -22.34 13.59
N PRO A 4 11.99 -21.78 14.38
CA PRO A 4 12.85 -20.67 13.95
C PRO A 4 13.48 -20.94 12.58
N LEU A 5 13.65 -19.88 11.78
CA LEU A 5 14.28 -20.04 10.47
C LEU A 5 15.70 -20.63 10.65
N PRO A 6 16.07 -21.66 9.86
CA PRO A 6 17.41 -22.24 9.93
C PRO A 6 18.50 -21.18 9.73
N ALA A 7 19.64 -21.33 10.41
CA ALA A 7 20.75 -20.37 10.31
C ALA A 7 21.26 -20.18 8.87
N SER A 8 21.20 -21.23 8.04
CA SER A 8 21.50 -21.16 6.61
C SER A 8 20.53 -20.23 5.87
N VAL A 9 19.23 -20.35 6.11
CA VAL A 9 18.18 -19.50 5.53
C VAL A 9 18.36 -18.04 5.96
N VAL A 10 18.59 -17.80 7.25
CA VAL A 10 18.88 -16.45 7.78
C VAL A 10 20.09 -15.83 7.08
N SER A 11 21.15 -16.62 6.88
CA SER A 11 22.37 -16.17 6.19
C SER A 11 22.11 -15.87 4.70
N THR A 12 21.31 -16.69 4.02
CA THR A 12 20.90 -16.45 2.63
C THR A 12 20.05 -15.19 2.48
N LEU A 13 19.08 -14.96 3.37
CA LEU A 13 18.26 -13.75 3.36
C LEU A 13 19.11 -12.49 3.52
N LYS A 14 20.01 -12.47 4.52
CA LYS A 14 20.95 -11.36 4.73
C LYS A 14 21.82 -11.12 3.51
N SER A 15 22.45 -12.18 2.99
CA SER A 15 23.34 -12.09 1.84
C SER A 15 22.64 -11.51 0.61
N LYS A 16 21.39 -11.87 0.32
CA LYS A 16 20.64 -11.32 -0.82
C LYS A 16 20.45 -9.81 -0.71
N ILE A 17 20.11 -9.33 0.48
CA ILE A 17 19.91 -7.90 0.74
C ILE A 17 21.27 -7.17 0.67
N ASP A 18 22.28 -7.71 1.35
CA ASP A 18 23.62 -7.12 1.43
C ASP A 18 24.29 -7.02 0.06
N THR A 19 24.18 -8.07 -0.76
CA THR A 19 24.75 -8.07 -2.11
C THR A 19 24.16 -6.95 -2.95
N LEU A 20 22.84 -6.75 -2.93
CA LEU A 20 22.20 -5.73 -3.76
C LEU A 20 22.44 -4.30 -3.25
N CYS A 21 22.63 -4.14 -1.93
CA CYS A 21 22.94 -2.84 -1.33
C CYS A 21 24.41 -2.43 -1.48
N ASN A 22 25.32 -3.38 -1.77
CA ASN A 22 26.76 -3.15 -1.76
C ASN A 22 27.45 -3.57 -3.07
N ILE A 23 26.75 -3.48 -4.21
CA ILE A 23 27.34 -3.82 -5.52
C ILE A 23 28.48 -2.83 -5.83
N PRO A 24 29.73 -3.31 -6.04
CA PRO A 24 30.82 -2.43 -6.45
C PRO A 24 30.58 -1.86 -7.85
N ASN A 25 30.78 -0.55 -8.01
CA ASN A 25 30.78 0.15 -9.30
C ASN A 25 29.50 0.02 -10.14
N LYS A 26 28.35 -0.32 -9.52
CA LYS A 26 27.04 -0.29 -10.18
C LYS A 26 25.97 0.27 -9.23
N PRO A 27 24.95 0.97 -9.76
CA PRO A 27 23.82 1.40 -8.96
C PRO A 27 22.92 0.18 -8.66
N GLY A 28 23.21 -0.56 -7.58
CA GLY A 28 22.30 -1.56 -7.00
C GLY A 28 21.09 -0.89 -6.36
N ILE A 29 20.74 -1.20 -5.11
CA ILE A 29 19.77 -0.39 -4.34
C ILE A 29 20.49 0.40 -3.25
N PRO A 30 20.06 1.63 -2.89
CA PRO A 30 20.76 2.43 -1.87
C PRO A 30 20.73 1.76 -0.49
N GLY A 31 19.59 1.17 -0.14
CA GLY A 31 19.39 0.44 1.09
C GLY A 31 17.99 -0.16 1.15
N ALA A 32 17.82 -1.16 2.01
CA ALA A 32 16.56 -1.86 2.21
C ALA A 32 16.40 -2.30 3.65
N VAL A 33 15.14 -2.46 4.04
CA VAL A 33 14.74 -3.14 5.28
C VAL A 33 13.77 -4.25 4.91
N PHE A 34 14.05 -5.47 5.37
CA PHE A 34 13.18 -6.63 5.18
C PHE A 34 12.79 -7.21 6.54
N VAL A 35 11.51 -7.47 6.71
CA VAL A 35 10.94 -8.12 7.90
C VAL A 35 10.04 -9.27 7.45
N ALA A 36 10.30 -10.48 7.94
CA ALA A 36 9.42 -11.64 7.78
C ALA A 36 8.76 -11.97 9.12
N VAL A 37 7.49 -12.34 9.07
CA VAL A 37 6.64 -12.61 10.24
C VAL A 37 5.85 -13.90 10.08
N ASP A 38 5.37 -14.44 11.19
CA ASP A 38 4.30 -15.43 11.23
C ASP A 38 3.16 -14.93 12.14
N LYS A 39 2.14 -15.75 12.38
CA LYS A 39 1.04 -15.41 13.31
C LYS A 39 1.47 -15.14 14.76
N ASN A 40 2.68 -15.52 15.15
CA ASN A 40 3.25 -15.31 16.48
C ASN A 40 4.23 -14.11 16.52
N GLY A 41 4.43 -13.39 15.41
CA GLY A 41 5.25 -12.18 15.34
C GLY A 41 6.50 -12.30 14.46
N GLU A 42 7.53 -11.52 14.80
CA GLU A 42 8.76 -11.39 14.00
C GLU A 42 9.59 -12.67 13.93
N ARG A 43 9.97 -13.06 12.71
CA ARG A 43 10.79 -14.25 12.40
C ARG A 43 12.18 -13.89 11.91
N PHE A 44 12.27 -12.78 11.21
CA PHE A 44 13.51 -12.26 10.65
C PHE A 44 13.36 -10.76 10.44
N ALA A 45 14.43 -10.02 10.74
CA ALA A 45 14.54 -8.63 10.37
C ALA A 45 16.00 -8.34 9.98
N HIS A 46 16.20 -7.64 8.86
CA HIS A 46 17.52 -7.19 8.43
C HIS A 46 17.43 -5.86 7.70
N ALA A 47 18.43 -5.01 7.91
CA ALA A 47 18.61 -3.74 7.21
C ALA A 47 20.01 -3.72 6.61
N SER A 48 20.14 -3.16 5.40
CA SER A 48 21.43 -3.01 4.73
C SER A 48 21.47 -1.76 3.86
N GLY A 49 22.68 -1.31 3.56
CA GLY A 49 22.96 -0.13 2.75
C GLY A 49 22.83 1.18 3.53
N LYS A 50 22.55 2.25 2.79
CA LYS A 50 22.43 3.64 3.26
C LYS A 50 20.99 4.11 3.17
N ARG A 51 20.63 5.16 3.90
CA ARG A 51 19.28 5.77 3.87
C ARG A 51 18.88 6.34 2.50
N GLY A 52 19.83 6.53 1.59
CA GLY A 52 19.62 6.87 0.19
C GLY A 52 20.93 7.29 -0.47
N VAL A 53 20.91 7.58 -1.77
CA VAL A 53 22.14 7.93 -2.51
C VAL A 53 22.76 9.26 -2.07
N ALA A 54 21.94 10.16 -1.55
CA ALA A 54 22.36 11.47 -1.05
C ALA A 54 22.77 11.46 0.43
N SER A 55 22.84 10.28 1.07
CA SER A 55 23.18 10.13 2.49
C SER A 55 24.28 9.10 2.68
N ASN A 56 25.14 9.33 3.68
CA ASN A 56 26.11 8.33 4.16
C ASN A 56 25.64 7.60 5.42
N GLU A 57 24.47 7.96 5.95
CA GLU A 57 23.91 7.32 7.13
C GLU A 57 23.46 5.89 6.81
N PRO A 58 23.73 4.91 7.69
CA PRO A 58 23.34 3.54 7.47
C PRO A 58 21.81 3.40 7.50
N MET A 59 21.30 2.51 6.65
CA MET A 59 19.94 2.00 6.78
C MET A 59 19.87 1.13 8.04
N THR A 60 18.82 1.32 8.84
CA THR A 60 18.61 0.57 10.09
C THR A 60 17.19 0.02 10.13
N LEU A 61 16.92 -0.92 11.03
CA LEU A 61 15.56 -1.41 11.27
C LEU A 61 14.60 -0.32 11.78
N ASP A 62 15.15 0.76 12.32
CA ASP A 62 14.42 1.92 12.81
C ASP A 62 14.15 2.98 11.72
N SER A 63 14.67 2.78 10.51
CA SER A 63 14.46 3.73 9.42
C SER A 63 12.99 3.83 9.05
N VAL A 64 12.54 5.06 8.77
CA VAL A 64 11.15 5.39 8.43
C VAL A 64 11.02 5.55 6.92
N PHE A 65 9.96 4.99 6.34
CA PHE A 65 9.70 4.97 4.91
C PHE A 65 8.36 5.63 4.61
N SER A 66 8.24 6.31 3.46
CA SER A 66 6.92 6.60 2.90
C SER A 66 6.36 5.30 2.32
N ILE A 67 5.40 4.66 2.99
CA ILE A 67 4.91 3.33 2.58
C ILE A 67 3.84 3.39 1.48
N LEU A 68 3.38 4.60 1.13
CA LEU A 68 2.49 4.86 0.00
C LEU A 68 1.31 3.89 0.00
N SER A 69 1.04 3.18 -1.08
CA SER A 69 -0.14 2.30 -1.20
C SER A 69 -0.27 1.20 -0.15
N CYS A 70 0.79 0.87 0.61
CA CYS A 70 0.64 -0.02 1.77
C CYS A 70 -0.32 0.55 2.82
N THR A 71 -0.52 1.88 2.83
CA THR A 71 -1.55 2.58 3.62
C THR A 71 -2.95 2.01 3.41
N GLN A 72 -3.26 1.52 2.21
CA GLN A 72 -4.59 0.99 1.88
C GLN A 72 -5.00 -0.15 2.80
N LEU A 73 -4.05 -1.03 3.18
CA LEU A 73 -4.31 -2.11 4.12
C LEU A 73 -4.86 -1.56 5.45
N VAL A 74 -4.22 -0.52 5.97
CA VAL A 74 -4.60 0.08 7.25
C VAL A 74 -5.94 0.80 7.14
N THR A 75 -6.20 1.48 6.03
CA THR A 75 -7.51 2.10 5.73
C THR A 75 -8.62 1.06 5.61
N GLY A 76 -8.33 -0.07 4.95
CA GLY A 76 -9.24 -1.21 4.86
C GLY A 76 -9.61 -1.77 6.24
N ILE A 77 -8.61 -2.02 7.09
CA ILE A 77 -8.82 -2.45 8.49
C ILE A 77 -9.71 -1.45 9.23
N ALA A 78 -9.40 -0.15 9.15
CA ALA A 78 -10.15 0.90 9.83
C ALA A 78 -11.62 0.96 9.38
N CYS A 79 -11.87 0.86 8.07
CA CYS A 79 -13.23 0.80 7.53
C CYS A 79 -13.96 -0.46 8.00
N MET A 80 -13.27 -1.61 8.05
CA MET A 80 -13.87 -2.88 8.46
C MET A 80 -14.18 -2.93 9.97
N GLN A 81 -13.40 -2.26 10.81
CA GLN A 81 -13.78 -2.02 12.22
C GLN A 81 -15.13 -1.28 12.32
N LEU A 82 -15.36 -0.28 11.46
CA LEU A 82 -16.64 0.43 11.44
C LEU A 82 -17.78 -0.40 10.82
N VAL A 83 -17.48 -1.33 9.92
CA VAL A 83 -18.45 -2.30 9.39
C VAL A 83 -18.88 -3.27 10.49
N GLU A 84 -17.95 -3.80 11.29
CA GLU A 84 -18.26 -4.60 12.49
C GLU A 84 -19.17 -3.86 13.46
N GLN A 85 -18.86 -2.59 13.70
CA GLN A 85 -19.64 -1.69 14.57
C GLN A 85 -20.96 -1.23 13.94
N LYS A 86 -21.25 -1.62 12.70
CA LYS A 86 -22.44 -1.23 11.92
C LYS A 86 -22.55 0.29 11.69
N VAL A 87 -21.45 1.02 11.84
CA VAL A 87 -21.33 2.45 11.54
C VAL A 87 -21.23 2.67 10.04
N LEU A 88 -20.44 1.84 9.35
CA LEU A 88 -20.36 1.79 7.89
C LEU A 88 -21.00 0.49 7.36
N ARG A 89 -21.47 0.51 6.11
CA ARG A 89 -22.00 -0.66 5.42
C ARG A 89 -21.35 -0.77 4.04
N LEU A 90 -20.87 -1.98 3.72
CA LEU A 90 -20.14 -2.23 2.47
C LEU A 90 -20.96 -1.89 1.21
N ASP A 91 -22.26 -2.18 1.21
CA ASP A 91 -23.12 -2.14 0.03
C ASP A 91 -24.21 -1.05 0.09
N ASP A 92 -24.10 -0.11 1.04
CA ASP A 92 -25.07 0.98 1.22
C ASP A 92 -24.64 2.24 0.45
N ALA A 93 -25.12 2.36 -0.81
CA ALA A 93 -24.85 3.53 -1.64
C ALA A 93 -25.50 4.82 -1.11
N ASP A 94 -26.61 4.73 -0.38
CA ASP A 94 -27.26 5.90 0.22
C ASP A 94 -26.41 6.49 1.33
N GLN A 95 -25.80 5.64 2.16
CA GLN A 95 -24.82 6.07 3.14
C GLN A 95 -23.60 6.72 2.49
N VAL A 96 -23.07 6.13 1.41
CA VAL A 96 -21.93 6.70 0.68
C VAL A 96 -22.24 8.10 0.16
N GLU A 97 -23.38 8.30 -0.53
CA GLU A 97 -23.72 9.63 -1.08
C GLU A 97 -24.12 10.64 0.01
N ARG A 98 -24.65 10.20 1.15
CA ARG A 98 -24.94 11.08 2.29
C ARG A 98 -23.66 11.56 2.98
N LEU A 99 -22.69 10.66 3.15
CA LEU A 99 -21.40 10.99 3.75
C LEU A 99 -20.50 11.74 2.75
N ALA A 100 -20.51 11.34 1.48
CA ALA A 100 -19.75 11.95 0.40
C ALA A 100 -20.65 12.39 -0.77
N PRO A 101 -21.34 13.53 -0.64
CA PRO A 101 -22.16 14.10 -1.72
C PRO A 101 -21.39 14.31 -3.02
N GLU A 102 -20.07 14.52 -2.95
CA GLU A 102 -19.20 14.63 -4.12
C GLU A 102 -19.24 13.38 -5.01
N LEU A 103 -19.40 12.19 -4.42
CA LEU A 103 -19.52 10.92 -5.14
C LEU A 103 -20.90 10.74 -5.80
N LYS A 104 -21.91 11.51 -5.40
CA LYS A 104 -23.22 11.50 -6.06
C LYS A 104 -23.13 12.13 -7.45
N ASP A 105 -22.38 13.22 -7.57
CA ASP A 105 -22.36 14.05 -8.77
C ASP A 105 -21.15 13.79 -9.68
N VAL A 106 -20.17 13.00 -9.20
CA VAL A 106 -18.96 12.64 -9.96
C VAL A 106 -19.32 12.03 -11.32
N LYS A 107 -18.61 12.49 -12.34
CA LYS A 107 -18.81 12.10 -13.74
C LYS A 107 -17.76 11.09 -14.19
N VAL A 108 -18.08 10.39 -15.28
CA VAL A 108 -17.16 9.48 -15.97
C VAL A 108 -16.53 10.18 -17.16
N LEU A 109 -15.21 10.18 -17.21
CA LEU A 109 -14.39 10.65 -18.31
C LEU A 109 -14.39 9.61 -19.45
N GLN A 110 -14.74 10.07 -20.65
CA GLN A 110 -14.67 9.32 -21.90
C GLN A 110 -13.61 9.93 -22.83
N GLY A 111 -13.42 9.28 -23.99
CA GLY A 111 -12.49 9.75 -25.02
C GLY A 111 -12.76 11.21 -25.44
N GLY A 112 -11.69 11.95 -25.73
CA GLY A 112 -11.79 13.36 -26.13
C GLY A 112 -12.13 14.33 -24.99
N GLY A 113 -12.10 13.90 -23.72
CA GLY A 113 -12.35 14.76 -22.57
C GLY A 113 -13.83 14.91 -22.19
N GLN A 114 -14.73 14.17 -22.84
CA GLN A 114 -16.16 14.23 -22.56
C GLN A 114 -16.46 13.64 -21.18
N LEU A 115 -17.28 14.35 -20.40
CA LEU A 115 -17.83 13.86 -19.13
C LEU A 115 -19.27 13.39 -19.32
N VAL A 116 -19.57 12.19 -18.83
CA VAL A 116 -20.92 11.62 -18.84
C VAL A 116 -21.37 11.25 -17.42
N GLU A 117 -22.68 11.13 -17.24
CA GLU A 117 -23.24 10.67 -15.97
C GLU A 117 -22.79 9.25 -15.64
N LYS A 118 -22.55 8.99 -14.35
CA LYS A 118 -22.39 7.62 -13.87
C LYS A 118 -23.74 6.90 -13.92
N THR A 119 -23.75 5.66 -14.38
CA THR A 119 -24.97 4.83 -14.51
C THR A 119 -25.28 4.04 -13.24
N ASN A 120 -24.26 3.79 -12.42
CA ASN A 120 -24.36 3.07 -11.16
C ASN A 120 -23.89 3.95 -9.99
N ARG A 121 -24.42 3.69 -8.80
CA ARG A 121 -23.98 4.37 -7.57
C ARG A 121 -22.78 3.64 -6.97
N ILE A 122 -21.91 4.38 -6.28
CA ILE A 122 -20.68 3.86 -5.69
C ILE A 122 -20.98 3.34 -4.27
N THR A 123 -20.44 2.18 -3.92
CA THR A 123 -20.50 1.62 -2.56
C THR A 123 -19.12 1.59 -1.89
N LEU A 124 -19.07 1.44 -0.57
CA LEU A 124 -17.81 1.28 0.16
C LEU A 124 -17.03 0.04 -0.32
N ARG A 125 -17.73 -1.05 -0.65
CA ARG A 125 -17.10 -2.25 -1.24
C ARG A 125 -16.35 -1.90 -2.51
N MET A 126 -16.96 -1.14 -3.42
CA MET A 126 -16.34 -0.73 -4.69
C MET A 126 -15.13 0.18 -4.49
N LEU A 127 -15.16 1.04 -3.47
CA LEU A 127 -14.03 1.89 -3.10
C LEU A 127 -12.83 1.04 -2.61
N LEU A 128 -13.08 0.04 -1.77
CA LEU A 128 -12.06 -0.86 -1.22
C LEU A 128 -11.55 -1.92 -2.21
N SER A 129 -12.36 -2.27 -3.22
CA SER A 129 -12.02 -3.30 -4.22
C SER A 129 -11.62 -2.74 -5.58
N HIS A 130 -11.43 -1.42 -5.71
CA HIS A 130 -11.03 -0.74 -6.96
C HIS A 130 -11.98 -1.00 -8.14
N THR A 131 -13.30 -1.03 -7.88
CA THR A 131 -14.36 -1.15 -8.89
C THR A 131 -15.29 0.06 -8.94
N SER A 132 -14.94 1.13 -8.22
CA SER A 132 -15.72 2.38 -8.12
C SER A 132 -15.66 3.28 -9.35
N GLY A 133 -14.73 3.04 -10.28
CA GLY A 133 -14.56 3.86 -11.48
C GLY A 133 -13.31 4.76 -11.46
N PHE A 134 -12.68 4.98 -10.31
CA PHE A 134 -11.52 5.87 -10.20
C PHE A 134 -10.26 5.27 -10.86
N GLY A 135 -9.36 6.16 -11.28
CA GLY A 135 -8.01 5.81 -11.75
C GLY A 135 -6.94 6.64 -11.04
N TYR A 136 -5.69 6.48 -11.48
CA TYR A 136 -4.58 7.39 -11.17
C TYR A 136 -4.01 7.99 -12.46
N THR A 137 -3.59 9.26 -12.42
CA THR A 137 -2.96 9.93 -13.57
C THR A 137 -1.63 9.30 -13.96
N PHE A 138 -0.91 8.65 -13.03
CA PHE A 138 0.34 7.95 -13.36
C PHE A 138 0.14 6.64 -14.10
N SER A 139 -1.09 6.09 -14.11
CA SER A 139 -1.43 4.81 -14.74
C SER A 139 -2.50 4.91 -15.83
N HIS A 140 -3.03 6.10 -16.11
CA HIS A 140 -4.10 6.32 -17.10
C HIS A 140 -3.89 7.62 -17.89
N GLU A 141 -3.51 7.49 -19.17
CA GLU A 141 -3.15 8.63 -20.03
C GLU A 141 -4.31 9.61 -20.24
N GLY A 142 -5.53 9.11 -20.49
CA GLY A 142 -6.69 10.00 -20.69
C GLY A 142 -7.01 10.88 -19.47
N LEU A 143 -6.81 10.36 -18.25
CA LEU A 143 -7.04 11.10 -17.01
C LEU A 143 -5.90 12.10 -16.75
N ARG A 144 -4.66 11.71 -17.04
CA ARG A 144 -3.49 12.60 -17.03
C ARG A 144 -3.70 13.77 -17.98
N ASP A 145 -4.06 13.50 -19.24
CA ASP A 145 -4.19 14.50 -20.28
C ASP A 145 -5.37 15.43 -20.02
N TYR A 146 -6.49 14.90 -19.51
CA TYR A 146 -7.63 15.69 -19.05
C TYR A 146 -7.26 16.67 -17.94
N SER A 147 -6.31 16.31 -17.07
CA SER A 147 -5.91 17.16 -15.95
C SER A 147 -5.04 18.36 -16.35
N TYR A 148 -4.47 18.39 -17.56
CA TYR A 148 -3.60 19.48 -18.00
C TYR A 148 -4.35 20.79 -18.28
N PRO A 149 -3.71 21.96 -18.10
CA PRO A 149 -2.28 22.14 -17.73
C PRO A 149 -1.99 22.08 -16.23
N ALA A 150 -3.01 22.12 -15.36
CA ALA A 150 -2.81 22.19 -13.91
C ALA A 150 -2.26 20.87 -13.33
N GLY A 151 -2.78 19.74 -13.80
CA GLY A 151 -2.47 18.41 -13.31
C GLY A 151 -3.19 18.05 -12.01
N TYR A 152 -3.39 16.75 -11.81
CA TYR A 152 -3.63 16.21 -10.47
C TYR A 152 -2.31 15.77 -9.84
N ASP A 153 -2.12 16.15 -8.58
CA ASP A 153 -1.08 15.62 -7.69
C ASP A 153 -1.76 14.86 -6.56
N GLU A 154 -1.96 13.56 -6.78
CA GLU A 154 -2.62 12.65 -5.84
C GLU A 154 -1.83 12.46 -4.53
N PHE A 155 -0.58 12.94 -4.44
CA PHE A 155 0.30 12.83 -3.27
C PHE A 155 0.49 14.17 -2.54
N SER A 156 -0.16 15.24 -3.00
CA SER A 156 0.00 16.61 -2.50
C SER A 156 -0.39 16.82 -1.03
N GLY A 157 -1.13 15.88 -0.42
CA GLY A 157 -1.73 16.04 0.91
C GLY A 157 -2.90 17.03 0.90
N HIS A 158 -3.56 17.22 -0.24
CA HIS A 158 -4.80 17.96 -0.41
C HIS A 158 -5.88 17.10 -1.09
N ILE A 159 -7.14 17.25 -0.66
CA ILE A 159 -8.28 16.55 -1.27
C ILE A 159 -8.47 16.89 -2.76
N SER A 160 -8.05 18.08 -3.21
CA SER A 160 -8.08 18.46 -4.62
C SER A 160 -7.21 17.57 -5.50
N GLY A 161 -6.18 16.95 -4.94
CA GLY A 161 -5.32 15.99 -5.65
C GLY A 161 -6.06 14.72 -6.08
N ILE A 162 -7.12 14.33 -5.38
CA ILE A 162 -7.91 13.11 -5.66
C ILE A 162 -9.33 13.42 -6.16
N SER A 163 -9.70 14.69 -6.24
CA SER A 163 -11.02 15.15 -6.69
C SER A 163 -11.08 15.17 -8.23
N GLN A 164 -11.14 13.98 -8.81
CA GLN A 164 -11.01 13.73 -10.25
C GLN A 164 -12.21 12.96 -10.80
N PRO A 165 -12.48 12.98 -12.13
CA PRO A 165 -13.54 12.15 -12.71
C PRO A 165 -13.19 10.65 -12.62
N LEU A 166 -14.23 9.81 -12.75
CA LEU A 166 -14.08 8.37 -12.95
C LEU A 166 -13.51 8.12 -14.36
N VAL A 167 -12.79 7.03 -14.58
CA VAL A 167 -12.26 6.60 -15.89
C VAL A 167 -13.05 5.45 -16.51
N HIS A 168 -13.98 4.87 -15.75
CA HIS A 168 -14.96 3.91 -16.23
C HIS A 168 -16.22 3.96 -15.36
N GLN A 169 -17.31 3.37 -15.83
CA GLN A 169 -18.54 3.27 -15.04
C GLN A 169 -18.32 2.39 -13.80
N PRO A 170 -18.89 2.76 -12.63
CA PRO A 170 -18.81 1.92 -11.44
C PRO A 170 -19.32 0.50 -11.71
N SER A 171 -18.64 -0.49 -11.14
CA SER A 171 -18.83 -1.94 -11.28
C SER A 171 -18.46 -2.60 -12.62
N GLU A 172 -18.27 -1.84 -13.69
CA GLU A 172 -18.05 -2.41 -15.04
C GLU A 172 -16.61 -2.90 -15.28
N ALA A 173 -15.64 -2.42 -14.50
CA ALA A 173 -14.26 -2.85 -14.58
C ALA A 173 -13.57 -2.77 -13.22
N TRP A 174 -12.38 -3.37 -13.15
CA TRP A 174 -11.41 -3.07 -12.10
C TRP A 174 -10.38 -2.09 -12.65
N ARG A 175 -10.14 -0.99 -11.94
CA ARG A 175 -9.04 -0.05 -12.19
C ARG A 175 -8.50 0.48 -10.88
N TYR A 176 -7.18 0.39 -10.73
CA TYR A 176 -6.49 0.94 -9.57
C TYR A 176 -6.62 2.46 -9.54
N GLY A 177 -7.09 3.01 -8.41
CA GLY A 177 -7.38 4.43 -8.28
C GLY A 177 -7.46 4.93 -6.84
N VAL A 178 -7.92 6.18 -6.70
CA VAL A 178 -8.08 6.89 -5.41
C VAL A 178 -9.29 6.44 -4.59
N GLY A 179 -9.89 5.29 -4.90
CA GLY A 179 -11.10 4.81 -4.22
C GLY A 179 -10.92 4.65 -2.71
N VAL A 180 -9.75 4.16 -2.29
CA VAL A 180 -9.45 3.95 -0.86
C VAL A 180 -9.28 5.29 -0.11
N ASP A 181 -8.88 6.36 -0.79
CA ASP A 181 -8.87 7.70 -0.19
C ASP A 181 -10.29 8.18 0.15
N TRP A 182 -11.24 7.94 -0.76
CA TRP A 182 -12.65 8.22 -0.50
C TRP A 182 -13.22 7.34 0.63
N ALA A 183 -12.79 6.08 0.75
CA ALA A 183 -13.14 5.25 1.91
C ALA A 183 -12.64 5.88 3.23
N GLY A 184 -11.43 6.45 3.23
CA GLY A 184 -10.92 7.26 4.34
C GLY A 184 -11.81 8.46 4.66
N ILE A 185 -12.25 9.21 3.64
CA ILE A 185 -13.18 10.35 3.82
C ILE A 185 -14.51 9.91 4.43
N LEU A 186 -15.07 8.78 3.98
CA LEU A 186 -16.31 8.23 4.55
C LEU A 186 -16.14 7.91 6.03
N LEU A 187 -15.00 7.31 6.41
CA LEU A 187 -14.66 7.05 7.80
C LEU A 187 -14.57 8.33 8.63
N GLU A 188 -13.86 9.36 8.13
CA GLU A 188 -13.73 10.63 8.84
C GLU A 188 -15.10 11.28 9.07
N ARG A 189 -15.95 11.29 8.05
CA ARG A 189 -17.28 11.91 8.13
C ARG A 189 -18.27 11.08 8.97
N ALA A 190 -18.11 9.76 9.03
CA ALA A 190 -18.94 8.91 9.88
C ALA A 190 -18.56 9.01 11.37
N THR A 191 -17.31 9.33 11.69
CA THR A 191 -16.78 9.32 13.06
C THR A 191 -16.48 10.69 13.63
N SER A 192 -16.40 11.72 12.78
CA SER A 192 -15.86 13.05 13.10
C SER A 192 -14.41 13.04 13.60
N LEU A 193 -13.68 11.95 13.36
CA LEU A 193 -12.25 11.84 13.66
C LEU A 193 -11.45 11.97 12.36
N LYS A 194 -10.26 12.56 12.43
CA LYS A 194 -9.30 12.43 11.31
C LYS A 194 -8.90 10.96 11.16
N LEU A 195 -8.61 10.55 9.92
CA LEU A 195 -8.27 9.16 9.61
C LEU A 195 -7.06 8.69 10.44
N GLY A 196 -6.08 9.57 10.62
CA GLY A 196 -4.88 9.29 11.41
C GLY A 196 -5.19 9.09 12.90
N ASP A 197 -6.06 9.92 13.46
CA ASP A 197 -6.48 9.82 14.87
C ASP A 197 -7.26 8.54 15.12
N TYR A 198 -8.14 8.16 14.18
CA TYR A 198 -8.85 6.89 14.24
C TYR A 198 -7.89 5.70 14.20
N MET A 199 -6.93 5.70 13.26
CA MET A 199 -5.93 4.62 13.15
C MET A 199 -5.04 4.55 14.38
N GLN A 200 -4.61 5.69 14.92
CA GLN A 200 -3.80 5.76 16.13
C GLN A 200 -4.51 5.07 17.29
N LYS A 201 -5.76 5.47 17.56
CA LYS A 201 -6.55 4.95 18.69
C LYS A 201 -6.99 3.50 18.53
N ASN A 202 -7.41 3.10 17.33
CA ASN A 202 -8.10 1.81 17.13
C ASN A 202 -7.23 0.73 16.50
N ILE A 203 -6.04 1.08 16.00
CA ILE A 203 -5.11 0.13 15.37
C ILE A 203 -3.73 0.25 16.02
N PHE A 204 -3.07 1.41 15.95
CA PHE A 204 -1.66 1.49 16.33
C PHE A 204 -1.43 1.35 17.84
N GLU A 205 -2.21 2.04 18.68
CA GLU A 205 -2.13 1.92 20.14
C GLU A 205 -2.42 0.48 20.63
N PRO A 206 -3.52 -0.20 20.21
CA PRO A 206 -3.76 -1.60 20.57
C PRO A 206 -2.63 -2.55 20.17
N LEU A 207 -1.93 -2.27 19.07
CA LEU A 207 -0.81 -3.08 18.57
C LEU A 207 0.56 -2.65 19.16
N GLY A 208 0.61 -1.61 19.99
CA GLY A 208 1.87 -1.07 20.51
C GLY A 208 2.79 -0.56 19.40
N ILE A 209 2.22 0.16 18.44
CA ILE A 209 2.92 0.82 17.32
C ILE A 209 2.95 2.32 17.59
N THR A 210 4.14 2.93 17.52
CA THR A 210 4.30 4.39 17.67
C THR A 210 4.95 5.05 16.46
N GLU A 211 5.39 4.24 15.49
CA GLU A 211 6.26 4.64 14.39
C GLU A 211 5.52 4.62 13.04
N ILE A 212 4.19 4.78 13.06
CA ILE A 212 3.33 4.91 11.87
C ILE A 212 2.49 6.18 11.99
N SER A 213 2.56 7.07 11.01
CA SER A 213 1.82 8.34 11.03
C SER A 213 1.62 8.95 9.64
N PHE A 214 0.56 9.73 9.47
CA PHE A 214 0.35 10.64 8.32
C PHE A 214 1.19 11.93 8.44
N ALA A 215 1.51 12.31 9.67
CA ALA A 215 2.31 13.48 10.04
C ALA A 215 3.48 13.00 10.93
N PRO A 216 4.63 12.62 10.34
CA PRO A 216 5.76 12.09 11.09
C PRO A 216 6.27 13.08 12.15
N SER A 217 6.57 12.58 13.35
CA SER A 217 7.23 13.37 14.39
C SER A 217 8.68 13.71 14.00
N GLU A 218 9.32 14.66 14.68
CA GLU A 218 10.75 14.96 14.47
C GLU A 218 11.65 13.74 14.67
N GLN A 219 11.29 12.84 15.59
CA GLN A 219 12.01 11.58 15.77
C GLN A 219 11.85 10.64 14.57
N MET A 220 10.66 10.59 13.95
CA MET A 220 10.47 9.81 12.71
C MET A 220 11.22 10.46 11.55
N LYS A 221 11.19 11.80 11.43
CA LYS A 221 11.90 12.55 10.38
C LYS A 221 13.41 12.35 10.46
N SER A 222 14.00 12.33 11.67
CA SER A 222 15.45 12.07 11.84
C SER A 222 15.88 10.65 11.45
N LYS A 223 14.92 9.75 11.22
CA LYS A 223 15.13 8.38 10.76
C LYS A 223 14.62 8.14 9.33
N LEU A 224 14.17 9.18 8.64
CA LEU A 224 13.55 9.08 7.32
C LEU A 224 14.55 8.62 6.24
N ALA A 225 14.18 7.57 5.50
CA ALA A 225 14.87 7.16 4.30
C ALA A 225 14.60 8.16 3.16
N TYR A 226 15.66 8.56 2.46
CA TYR A 226 15.60 9.51 1.35
C TYR A 226 14.86 8.89 0.16
N MET A 227 14.11 9.70 -0.59
CA MET A 227 13.52 9.30 -1.85
C MET A 227 14.56 9.32 -2.97
N ASN A 228 14.61 8.24 -3.75
CA ASN A 228 15.57 8.06 -4.85
C ASN A 228 14.82 7.91 -6.18
N GLN A 229 15.46 8.32 -7.27
CA GLN A 229 15.01 8.13 -8.64
C GLN A 229 15.99 7.23 -9.37
N ARG A 230 15.50 6.18 -10.03
CA ARG A 230 16.26 5.46 -11.05
C ARG A 230 15.93 6.01 -12.43
N ALA A 231 16.97 6.34 -13.18
CA ALA A 231 16.89 6.71 -14.59
C ALA A 231 16.89 5.46 -15.49
N VAL A 232 16.55 5.64 -16.77
CA VAL A 232 16.49 4.54 -17.76
C VAL A 232 17.85 3.86 -17.95
N ASP A 233 18.95 4.59 -17.80
CA ASP A 233 20.32 4.05 -17.87
C ASP A 233 20.76 3.32 -16.57
N GLY A 234 19.86 3.22 -15.58
CA GLY A 234 20.10 2.58 -14.30
C GLY A 234 20.67 3.50 -13.23
N THR A 235 21.10 4.72 -13.57
CA THR A 235 21.67 5.68 -12.61
C THR A 235 20.66 6.05 -11.52
N LEU A 236 21.13 6.11 -10.27
CA LEU A 236 20.33 6.54 -9.13
C LEU A 236 20.69 7.97 -8.72
N SER A 237 19.66 8.79 -8.49
CA SER A 237 19.78 10.15 -7.96
C SER A 237 18.81 10.39 -6.81
N GLY A 238 19.09 11.39 -5.97
CA GLY A 238 18.14 11.84 -4.95
C GLY A 238 17.00 12.66 -5.58
N ARG A 239 15.81 12.60 -4.99
CA ARG A 239 14.67 13.45 -5.36
C ARG A 239 13.85 13.84 -4.13
N ASP A 240 12.94 14.79 -4.31
CA ASP A 240 11.96 15.14 -3.29
C ASP A 240 11.00 13.96 -3.02
N HIS A 241 10.58 13.84 -1.75
CA HIS A 241 9.51 12.93 -1.36
C HIS A 241 8.18 13.34 -2.02
N LEU A 242 7.37 12.34 -2.42
CA LEU A 242 6.02 12.58 -2.93
C LEU A 242 5.12 13.21 -1.86
N LEU A 243 5.19 12.68 -0.64
CA LEU A 243 4.43 13.19 0.53
C LEU A 243 5.15 14.36 1.22
N ASN A 244 5.65 15.34 0.45
CA ASN A 244 6.47 16.43 1.00
C ASN A 244 5.70 17.30 2.00
N ARG A 245 4.38 17.49 1.82
CA ARG A 245 3.53 18.33 2.67
C ARG A 245 3.54 17.82 4.11
N SER A 246 3.39 16.50 4.29
CA SER A 246 3.46 15.84 5.61
C SER A 246 4.80 16.05 6.32
N LEU A 247 5.89 16.28 5.58
CA LEU A 247 7.23 16.46 6.16
C LEU A 247 7.53 17.92 6.52
N ARG A 248 6.78 18.86 5.95
CA ARG A 248 7.03 20.32 6.04
C ARG A 248 5.94 21.09 6.78
N LEU A 249 5.11 20.41 7.58
CA LEU A 249 4.09 21.04 8.40
C LEU A 249 4.71 22.11 9.31
N GLN A 250 4.14 23.31 9.32
CA GLN A 250 4.70 24.46 10.04
C GLN A 250 4.01 24.77 11.38
N SER A 251 2.80 24.27 11.58
CA SER A 251 2.00 24.51 12.79
C SER A 251 0.98 23.40 13.02
N GLU A 252 0.36 23.40 14.20
CA GLU A 252 -0.76 22.49 14.48
C GLU A 252 -1.95 22.70 13.55
N ASP A 253 -2.24 23.94 13.16
CA ASP A 253 -3.35 24.23 12.25
C ASP A 253 -3.06 23.75 10.82
N ASP A 254 -1.80 23.85 10.37
CA ASP A 254 -1.36 23.26 9.10
C ASP A 254 -1.43 21.71 9.14
N ALA A 255 -1.07 21.11 10.28
CA ALA A 255 -1.22 19.68 10.51
C ALA A 255 -2.70 19.24 10.48
N LYS A 256 -3.62 20.00 11.11
CA LYS A 256 -5.06 19.75 11.05
C LYS A 256 -5.62 19.90 9.63
N ALA A 257 -5.04 20.79 8.82
CA ALA A 257 -5.42 21.01 7.43
C ALA A 257 -4.88 19.95 6.47
N LEU A 258 -3.93 19.12 6.88
CA LEU A 258 -3.41 18.01 6.08
C LEU A 258 -4.55 17.03 5.73
N PHE A 259 -4.65 16.67 4.45
CA PHE A 259 -5.50 15.58 4.02
C PHE A 259 -4.79 14.24 4.28
N HIS A 260 -5.39 13.39 5.11
CA HIS A 260 -4.87 12.06 5.40
C HIS A 260 -5.30 11.10 4.29
N SER A 261 -4.49 11.02 3.23
CA SER A 261 -4.73 10.15 2.08
C SER A 261 -4.79 8.67 2.49
N GLY A 262 -5.99 8.10 2.61
CA GLY A 262 -6.18 6.69 2.93
C GLY A 262 -5.60 5.72 1.89
N GLY A 263 -5.32 6.22 0.69
CA GLY A 263 -4.67 5.50 -0.39
C GLY A 263 -3.14 5.48 -0.31
N SER A 264 -2.49 6.46 0.33
CA SER A 264 -1.02 6.61 0.23
C SER A 264 -0.29 7.33 1.37
N GLY A 265 -0.98 7.92 2.33
CA GLY A 265 -0.41 8.98 3.18
C GLY A 265 0.46 8.55 4.36
N LEU A 266 0.61 7.26 4.66
CA LEU A 266 1.37 6.82 5.83
C LEU A 266 2.88 6.78 5.59
N PHE A 267 3.59 7.16 6.64
CA PHE A 267 4.99 6.81 6.87
C PHE A 267 5.05 5.72 7.93
N ALA A 268 5.98 4.78 7.79
CA ALA A 268 6.13 3.68 8.75
C ALA A 268 7.56 3.18 8.88
N GLN A 269 7.90 2.65 10.06
CA GLN A 269 8.95 1.63 10.16
C GLN A 269 8.41 0.27 9.67
N PRO A 270 9.17 -0.49 8.85
CA PRO A 270 8.72 -1.79 8.35
C PRO A 270 8.40 -2.80 9.47
N ARG A 271 9.13 -2.77 10.60
CA ARG A 271 8.82 -3.61 11.77
C ARG A 271 7.45 -3.30 12.37
N GLY A 272 7.09 -2.01 12.47
CA GLY A 272 5.77 -1.58 12.93
C GLY A 272 4.67 -2.07 11.98
N PHE A 273 4.86 -1.94 10.67
CA PHE A 273 3.90 -2.46 9.69
C PHE A 273 3.79 -3.99 9.74
N ALA A 274 4.89 -4.70 9.99
CA ALA A 274 4.91 -6.15 10.10
C ALA A 274 4.08 -6.69 11.29
N LYS A 275 3.88 -5.90 12.35
CA LYS A 275 2.94 -6.23 13.43
C LYS A 275 1.48 -6.27 12.94
N ILE A 276 1.10 -5.39 12.01
CA ILE A 276 -0.24 -5.40 11.38
C ILE A 276 -0.41 -6.67 10.56
N ILE A 277 0.62 -7.07 9.79
CA ILE A 277 0.62 -8.32 9.02
C ILE A 277 0.44 -9.52 9.96
N SER A 278 1.24 -9.61 11.03
CA SER A 278 1.16 -10.71 12.02
C SER A 278 -0.22 -10.78 12.67
N THR A 279 -0.84 -9.63 12.95
CA THR A 279 -2.20 -9.54 13.50
C THR A 279 -3.25 -10.12 12.55
N LEU A 280 -3.14 -9.87 11.23
CA LEU A 280 -4.05 -10.46 10.24
C LEU A 280 -3.83 -11.96 10.05
N LEU A 281 -2.57 -12.43 10.14
CA LEU A 281 -2.25 -13.85 10.15
C LEU A 281 -2.80 -14.56 11.39
N ASN A 282 -2.97 -13.82 12.49
CA ASN A 282 -3.51 -14.29 13.76
C ASN A 282 -4.98 -13.86 13.97
N ASP A 283 -5.78 -13.89 12.91
CA ASP A 283 -7.24 -13.68 12.94
C ASP A 283 -7.69 -12.36 13.61
N GLY A 284 -6.87 -11.31 13.53
CA GLY A 284 -7.19 -9.99 14.09
C GLY A 284 -6.68 -9.75 15.51
N ILE A 285 -5.91 -10.68 16.09
CA ILE A 285 -5.35 -10.59 17.44
C ILE A 285 -3.85 -10.33 17.37
N SER A 286 -3.37 -9.28 18.04
CA SER A 286 -1.93 -8.99 18.13
C SER A 286 -1.19 -10.12 18.86
N PRO A 287 -0.14 -10.71 18.29
CA PRO A 287 0.70 -11.65 19.04
C PRO A 287 1.51 -10.97 20.15
N ASP A 288 1.79 -9.67 20.02
CA ASP A 288 2.62 -8.92 20.98
C ASP A 288 1.81 -8.45 22.20
N THR A 289 0.59 -7.95 21.97
CA THR A 289 -0.22 -7.32 23.02
C THR A 289 -1.46 -8.12 23.42
N ASN A 290 -1.76 -9.21 22.68
CA ASN A 290 -2.99 -10.00 22.80
C ASN A 290 -4.29 -9.18 22.63
N ARG A 291 -4.19 -7.95 22.06
CA ARG A 291 -5.36 -7.10 21.78
C ARG A 291 -5.96 -7.51 20.44
N GLN A 292 -7.28 -7.68 20.43
CA GLN A 292 -8.05 -7.91 19.21
C GLN A 292 -8.45 -6.57 18.59
N ILE A 293 -8.14 -6.38 17.31
CA ILE A 293 -8.53 -5.18 16.53
C ILE A 293 -9.62 -5.46 15.49
N LEU A 294 -9.82 -6.73 15.13
CA LEU A 294 -10.87 -7.22 14.22
C LEU A 294 -11.35 -8.59 14.69
N GLN A 295 -12.60 -8.92 14.40
CA GLN A 295 -13.13 -10.27 14.53
C GLN A 295 -12.61 -11.17 13.41
N LYS A 296 -12.49 -12.46 13.71
CA LYS A 296 -12.01 -13.46 12.76
C LYS A 296 -12.84 -13.44 11.47
N GLU A 297 -14.16 -13.36 11.59
CA GLU A 297 -15.10 -13.37 10.47
C GLU A 297 -14.91 -12.15 9.55
N THR A 298 -14.51 -11.02 10.12
CA THR A 298 -14.21 -9.81 9.35
C THR A 298 -12.89 -9.93 8.62
N VAL A 299 -11.86 -10.50 9.27
CA VAL A 299 -10.61 -10.84 8.58
C VAL A 299 -10.88 -11.82 7.43
N ASP A 300 -11.70 -12.84 7.66
CA ASP A 300 -12.13 -13.78 6.62
C ASP A 300 -12.86 -13.08 5.46
N GLN A 301 -13.73 -12.11 5.76
CA GLN A 301 -14.40 -11.29 4.74
C GLN A 301 -13.41 -10.43 3.93
N MET A 302 -12.41 -9.81 4.59
CA MET A 302 -11.38 -9.02 3.90
C MET A 302 -10.59 -9.86 2.91
N PHE A 303 -10.29 -11.12 3.25
CA PHE A 303 -9.56 -12.08 2.42
C PHE A 303 -10.44 -12.83 1.39
N THR A 304 -11.73 -12.49 1.28
CA THR A 304 -12.60 -13.04 0.24
C THR A 304 -12.43 -12.26 -1.07
N ASN A 305 -12.38 -12.96 -2.21
CA ASN A 305 -12.35 -12.30 -3.52
C ASN A 305 -13.66 -11.52 -3.79
N GLN A 306 -13.54 -10.19 -3.86
CA GLN A 306 -14.65 -9.25 -4.06
C GLN A 306 -14.97 -9.02 -5.55
N ILE A 307 -14.14 -9.54 -6.44
CA ILE A 307 -14.23 -9.31 -7.89
C ILE A 307 -14.11 -10.61 -8.71
N PRO A 308 -14.86 -11.68 -8.39
CA PRO A 308 -14.76 -12.96 -9.13
C PRO A 308 -15.04 -12.83 -10.63
N GLN A 309 -15.77 -11.79 -11.05
CA GLN A 309 -16.04 -11.47 -12.45
C GLN A 309 -14.82 -10.90 -13.22
N PHE A 310 -13.75 -10.51 -12.52
CA PHE A 310 -12.51 -9.99 -13.12
C PHE A 310 -11.29 -10.87 -12.80
N PRO A 311 -11.29 -12.18 -13.16
CA PRO A 311 -10.25 -13.14 -12.76
C PRO A 311 -8.87 -12.86 -13.39
N ASN A 312 -8.79 -11.92 -14.34
CA ASN A 312 -7.59 -11.55 -15.09
C ASN A 312 -7.24 -10.06 -14.91
N PHE A 313 -7.75 -9.39 -13.87
CA PHE A 313 -7.56 -7.94 -13.73
C PHE A 313 -6.08 -7.53 -13.66
N GLY A 314 -5.23 -8.33 -13.02
CA GLY A 314 -3.79 -8.05 -12.89
C GLY A 314 -3.00 -8.30 -14.18
N ARG A 315 -3.60 -8.93 -15.19
CA ARG A 315 -3.02 -9.14 -16.53
C ARG A 315 -3.38 -8.04 -17.52
N GLN A 316 -4.09 -7.02 -17.07
CA GLN A 316 -4.39 -5.86 -17.90
C GLN A 316 -3.17 -4.96 -17.95
N PRO A 317 -2.70 -4.55 -19.15
CA PRO A 317 -1.60 -3.62 -19.25
C PRO A 317 -1.86 -2.34 -18.45
N VAL A 318 -0.88 -1.95 -17.65
CA VAL A 318 -0.85 -0.69 -16.92
C VAL A 318 0.10 0.24 -17.65
N ALA A 319 -0.42 1.39 -18.08
CA ALA A 319 0.38 2.41 -18.75
C ALA A 319 1.34 3.07 -17.76
N GLY A 320 2.56 3.37 -18.19
CA GLY A 320 3.48 4.25 -17.46
C GLY A 320 3.19 5.72 -17.76
N ALA A 321 1.95 6.18 -17.55
CA ALA A 321 1.49 7.49 -18.00
C ALA A 321 2.27 8.65 -17.35
N LYS A 322 2.82 8.45 -16.14
CA LYS A 322 3.88 9.30 -15.56
C LYS A 322 5.12 8.42 -15.31
N PRO A 323 6.08 8.33 -16.25
CA PRO A 323 7.16 7.33 -16.20
C PRO A 323 8.16 7.53 -15.05
N LEU A 324 8.21 8.74 -14.46
CA LEU A 324 9.00 9.00 -13.25
C LEU A 324 8.35 8.45 -11.96
N LEU A 325 7.11 7.95 -12.04
CA LEU A 325 6.36 7.41 -10.91
C LEU A 325 6.15 5.90 -11.03
N ALA A 326 5.79 5.41 -12.22
CA ALA A 326 5.56 3.99 -12.45
C ALA A 326 6.05 3.57 -13.84
N ASN A 327 6.76 2.44 -13.89
CA ASN A 327 7.05 1.77 -15.15
C ASN A 327 5.79 1.13 -15.72
N PRO A 328 5.64 1.05 -17.05
CA PRO A 328 4.59 0.25 -17.66
C PRO A 328 4.75 -1.22 -17.27
N SER A 329 3.63 -1.93 -17.09
CA SER A 329 3.62 -3.35 -16.80
C SER A 329 2.55 -4.07 -17.62
N GLY A 330 2.88 -5.25 -18.16
CA GLY A 330 1.91 -6.11 -18.85
C GLY A 330 1.12 -7.02 -17.90
N ASP A 331 1.76 -7.44 -16.81
CA ASP A 331 1.15 -8.25 -15.75
C ASP A 331 1.71 -7.76 -14.42
N ILE A 332 0.86 -7.19 -13.57
CA ILE A 332 1.32 -6.63 -12.29
C ILE A 332 1.76 -7.73 -11.32
N TYR A 333 1.31 -8.98 -11.49
CA TYR A 333 1.70 -10.13 -10.66
C TYR A 333 1.56 -11.47 -11.41
N PRO A 334 2.61 -11.91 -12.13
CA PRO A 334 2.61 -13.19 -12.83
C PRO A 334 2.41 -14.39 -11.89
N ASN A 335 1.43 -15.25 -12.18
CA ASN A 335 1.02 -16.37 -11.32
C ASN A 335 0.63 -17.65 -12.09
N ASN A 336 1.29 -17.94 -13.22
CA ASN A 336 1.00 -19.11 -14.07
C ASN A 336 -0.45 -19.18 -14.57
N ASN A 337 -1.03 -18.04 -14.96
CA ASN A 337 -2.39 -17.92 -15.52
C ASN A 337 -3.54 -18.35 -14.59
N LYS A 338 -3.29 -18.48 -13.27
CA LYS A 338 -4.36 -18.76 -12.30
C LYS A 338 -5.26 -17.54 -12.06
N PRO A 339 -6.57 -17.68 -11.84
CA PRO A 339 -7.44 -16.56 -11.50
C PRO A 339 -6.88 -15.71 -10.35
N GLN A 340 -6.87 -14.40 -10.52
CA GLN A 340 -6.51 -13.42 -9.49
C GLN A 340 -7.78 -12.91 -8.79
N GLY A 341 -7.64 -12.47 -7.55
CA GLY A 341 -8.71 -11.84 -6.79
C GLY A 341 -8.27 -10.51 -6.19
N HIS A 342 -9.25 -9.76 -5.71
CA HIS A 342 -9.00 -8.59 -4.89
C HIS A 342 -9.89 -8.66 -3.65
N GLY A 343 -9.27 -8.57 -2.49
CA GLY A 343 -9.94 -8.47 -1.21
C GLY A 343 -10.47 -7.06 -0.95
N LEU A 344 -10.72 -6.75 0.31
CA LEU A 344 -11.01 -5.38 0.73
C LEU A 344 -9.68 -4.68 1.03
N SER A 345 -9.22 -3.87 0.07
CA SER A 345 -7.99 -3.06 0.05
C SER A 345 -6.65 -3.76 -0.26
N PHE A 346 -6.67 -4.97 -0.84
CA PHE A 346 -5.46 -5.66 -1.28
C PHE A 346 -5.76 -6.71 -2.36
N MET A 347 -4.75 -7.08 -3.15
CA MET A 347 -4.86 -8.17 -4.10
C MET A 347 -4.72 -9.53 -3.40
N ILE A 348 -5.42 -10.53 -3.92
CA ILE A 348 -5.32 -11.94 -3.51
C ILE A 348 -4.77 -12.72 -4.71
N THR A 349 -3.58 -13.29 -4.58
CA THR A 349 -2.96 -14.07 -5.65
C THR A 349 -1.92 -15.05 -5.14
N GLY A 350 -1.85 -16.20 -5.82
CA GLY A 350 -0.67 -17.06 -5.81
C GLY A 350 0.50 -16.46 -6.58
N GLY A 351 1.54 -17.25 -6.77
CA GLY A 351 2.73 -16.80 -7.50
C GLY A 351 3.77 -17.90 -7.64
N VAL A 352 4.95 -17.50 -8.16
CA VAL A 352 6.08 -18.41 -8.41
C VAL A 352 7.02 -18.56 -7.20
N THR A 353 6.75 -17.87 -6.10
CA THR A 353 7.59 -17.84 -4.90
C THR A 353 7.25 -18.96 -3.91
N GLY A 354 6.21 -19.75 -4.17
CA GLY A 354 5.71 -20.77 -3.24
C GLY A 354 4.59 -20.28 -2.32
N ARG A 355 4.17 -19.02 -2.43
CA ARG A 355 2.93 -18.52 -1.78
C ARG A 355 1.69 -19.28 -2.21
N SER A 356 0.71 -19.40 -1.32
CA SER A 356 -0.59 -19.99 -1.61
C SER A 356 -1.45 -19.10 -2.51
N ASP A 357 -2.47 -19.67 -3.16
CA ASP A 357 -3.31 -18.94 -4.13
C ASP A 357 -4.15 -17.83 -3.45
N GLY A 358 -4.39 -17.96 -2.14
CA GLY A 358 -5.13 -17.00 -1.29
C GLY A 358 -4.27 -15.91 -0.65
N THR A 359 -3.00 -15.76 -1.03
CA THR A 359 -2.09 -14.80 -0.38
C THR A 359 -2.49 -13.36 -0.69
N ALA A 360 -2.72 -12.58 0.37
CA ALA A 360 -2.93 -11.15 0.27
C ALA A 360 -1.60 -10.42 0.04
N GLY A 361 -1.60 -9.35 -0.73
CA GLY A 361 -0.44 -8.48 -0.86
C GLY A 361 -0.70 -7.25 -1.71
N TRP A 362 0.20 -6.27 -1.60
CA TRP A 362 0.22 -5.08 -2.43
C TRP A 362 1.59 -4.41 -2.45
N ALA A 363 1.69 -3.30 -3.18
CA ALA A 363 2.93 -2.53 -3.35
C ALA A 363 2.71 -1.03 -3.16
N GLY A 364 3.55 -0.39 -2.34
CA GLY A 364 3.75 1.05 -2.33
C GLY A 364 4.64 1.50 -3.49
N LEU A 365 4.34 2.67 -4.07
CA LEU A 365 4.95 3.15 -5.33
C LEU A 365 6.49 3.18 -5.29
N ALA A 366 7.08 3.46 -4.12
CA ALA A 366 8.53 3.51 -3.94
C ALA A 366 9.18 2.12 -3.77
N ASN A 367 8.61 1.10 -4.40
CA ASN A 367 9.01 -0.30 -4.32
C ASN A 367 9.05 -0.82 -2.88
N VAL A 368 7.93 -0.64 -2.16
CA VAL A 368 7.65 -1.24 -0.85
C VAL A 368 6.63 -2.35 -1.05
N PHE A 369 6.97 -3.60 -0.74
CA PHE A 369 6.11 -4.75 -1.01
C PHE A 369 5.77 -5.47 0.28
N TRP A 370 4.50 -5.87 0.44
CA TRP A 370 4.07 -6.70 1.57
C TRP A 370 3.19 -7.86 1.11
N TRP A 371 3.17 -8.92 1.92
CA TRP A 371 2.25 -10.04 1.75
C TRP A 371 1.83 -10.66 3.10
N ALA A 372 0.68 -11.33 3.08
CA ALA A 372 0.14 -12.13 4.17
C ALA A 372 -0.51 -13.40 3.61
N ASP A 373 0.10 -14.55 3.86
CA ASP A 373 -0.40 -15.88 3.48
C ASP A 373 -0.97 -16.56 4.72
N ARG A 374 -2.30 -16.58 4.81
CA ARG A 374 -3.02 -17.17 5.94
C ARG A 374 -3.07 -18.70 5.90
N GLU A 375 -2.85 -19.32 4.74
CA GLU A 375 -2.80 -20.78 4.60
C GLU A 375 -1.50 -21.33 5.18
N LYS A 376 -0.39 -20.64 4.93
CA LYS A 376 0.95 -20.99 5.42
C LYS A 376 1.37 -20.21 6.68
N GLU A 377 0.49 -19.35 7.17
CA GLU A 377 0.66 -18.51 8.37
C GLU A 377 1.94 -17.66 8.35
N VAL A 378 2.34 -17.17 7.16
CA VAL A 378 3.58 -16.42 6.96
C VAL A 378 3.33 -15.12 6.20
N GLY A 379 4.11 -14.09 6.50
CA GLY A 379 4.01 -12.81 5.83
C GLY A 379 5.32 -12.03 5.87
N GLY A 380 5.31 -10.84 5.28
CA GLY A 380 6.48 -9.99 5.33
C GLY A 380 6.29 -8.66 4.63
N ILE A 381 7.28 -7.80 4.84
CA ILE A 381 7.41 -6.52 4.16
C ILE A 381 8.88 -6.26 3.82
N ILE A 382 9.14 -5.86 2.57
CA ILE A 382 10.39 -5.24 2.16
C ILE A 382 10.13 -3.79 1.82
N ALA A 383 10.92 -2.89 2.38
CA ALA A 383 10.86 -1.46 2.10
C ALA A 383 12.15 -0.99 1.45
N THR A 384 11.99 -0.36 0.29
CA THR A 384 12.99 0.49 -0.36
C THR A 384 12.40 1.90 -0.51
N GLN A 385 13.13 2.85 -1.09
CA GLN A 385 12.63 4.20 -1.40
C GLN A 385 13.07 4.62 -2.80
N ILE A 386 12.71 3.82 -3.80
CA ILE A 386 13.15 4.02 -5.18
C ILE A 386 11.92 4.20 -6.07
N LEU A 387 11.92 5.25 -6.88
CA LEU A 387 10.99 5.43 -8.00
C LEU A 387 11.72 5.22 -9.33
N PRO A 388 11.02 4.81 -10.40
CA PRO A 388 9.59 4.49 -10.45
C PRO A 388 9.24 3.12 -9.84
N LEU A 389 7.95 2.88 -9.58
CA LEU A 389 7.43 1.55 -9.25
C LEU A 389 7.78 0.54 -10.35
N GLY A 390 8.09 -0.69 -9.95
CA GLY A 390 8.54 -1.73 -10.88
C GLY A 390 10.04 -1.59 -11.16
N ASP A 391 10.81 -1.16 -10.16
CA ASP A 391 12.26 -1.20 -10.20
C ASP A 391 12.71 -2.67 -10.23
N MET A 392 13.48 -3.07 -11.23
CA MET A 392 13.80 -4.49 -11.43
C MET A 392 14.63 -5.07 -10.29
N ASP A 393 15.60 -4.31 -9.78
CA ASP A 393 16.43 -4.76 -8.65
C ASP A 393 15.58 -4.96 -7.39
N ALA A 394 14.74 -3.97 -7.04
CA ALA A 394 13.86 -4.08 -5.87
C ALA A 394 12.78 -5.18 -6.03
N THR A 395 12.18 -5.30 -7.21
CA THR A 395 11.14 -6.30 -7.51
C THR A 395 11.70 -7.71 -7.44
N MET A 396 12.87 -7.94 -8.05
CA MET A 396 13.54 -9.25 -8.02
C MET A 396 14.02 -9.59 -6.61
N LEU A 397 14.55 -8.62 -5.85
CA LEU A 397 14.91 -8.86 -4.45
C LEU A 397 13.69 -9.27 -3.62
N SER A 398 12.55 -8.58 -3.76
CA SER A 398 11.31 -8.92 -3.07
C SER A 398 10.88 -10.36 -3.35
N ALA A 399 10.83 -10.75 -4.63
CA ALA A 399 10.44 -12.11 -5.03
C ALA A 399 11.42 -13.17 -4.50
N GLN A 400 12.73 -12.90 -4.53
CA GLN A 400 13.73 -13.84 -4.03
C GLN A 400 13.68 -14.02 -2.52
N LEU A 401 13.47 -12.93 -1.75
CA LEU A 401 13.35 -13.01 -0.30
C LEU A 401 12.11 -13.78 0.11
N GLU A 402 10.97 -13.48 -0.51
CA GLU A 402 9.74 -14.23 -0.29
C GLU A 402 9.93 -15.72 -0.61
N ALA A 403 10.48 -16.06 -1.78
CA ALA A 403 10.73 -17.45 -2.16
C ALA A 403 11.65 -18.18 -1.17
N THR A 404 12.64 -17.47 -0.64
CA THR A 404 13.56 -18.01 0.38
C THR A 404 12.83 -18.28 1.70
N VAL A 405 11.87 -17.43 2.09
CA VAL A 405 11.02 -17.66 3.26
C VAL A 405 10.14 -18.90 3.07
N TYR A 406 9.47 -19.06 1.92
CA TYR A 406 8.63 -20.25 1.68
C TYR A 406 9.43 -21.54 1.58
N ALA A 407 10.62 -21.52 0.97
CA ALA A 407 11.49 -22.70 0.91
C ALA A 407 11.97 -23.18 2.29
N ALA A 408 11.86 -22.33 3.32
CA ALA A 408 12.18 -22.68 4.70
C ALA A 408 10.99 -23.26 5.49
N LEU A 409 9.78 -23.22 4.93
CA LEU A 409 8.57 -23.79 5.54
C LEU A 409 8.38 -25.28 5.20
N THR A 410 9.06 -25.75 4.16
CA THR A 410 8.95 -27.12 3.63
C THR A 410 9.88 -28.10 4.31
#